data_AF-A0A2E4DXA4-F1
#
_entry.id   AF-A0A2E4DXA4-F1
#
_cell.length_a   1.000
_cell.length_b   1.000
_cell.length_c   1.000
_cell.angle_alpha   90.00
_cell.angle_beta   90.00
_cell.angle_gamma   90.00
#
_symmetry.space_group_name_H-M   'P 1'
#
loop_
_entity.id
_entity.type
_entity.pdbx_description
1 polymer ?
#
loop_
_entity_poly.entity_id
_entity_poly.type
_entity_poly.pdbx_seq_one_letter_code
_entity_poly.pdbx_strand_id
1 'polypeptide(L)'
;MRTLKISSDEVKSGHMHADNIQASIKALKEDGVVLLSGVIDVDHTDRLSQKMLEDVDRVEQTNGISNNWQGVRPPPFHPYLFSDIVFNEMAITITHQIMGDG
;
A
#
# COMPACT_ATOMS: atom_id res chain seq x y z
N MET A 1 -3.26 -9.23 -14.31
CA MET A 1 -2.61 -8.78 -13.06
C MET A 1 -1.55 -9.78 -12.68
N ARG A 2 -0.29 -9.39 -12.87
CA ARG A 2 0.87 -10.18 -12.44
C ARG A 2 1.14 -9.96 -10.95
N THR A 3 1.52 -11.04 -10.27
CA THR A 3 1.95 -11.02 -8.89
C THR A 3 3.45 -11.26 -8.83
N LEU A 4 4.16 -10.43 -8.11
CA LEU A 4 5.59 -10.58 -7.84
C LEU A 4 5.77 -10.88 -6.37
N LYS A 5 6.55 -11.93 -6.09
CA LYS A 5 6.92 -12.28 -4.74
C LYS A 5 8.22 -11.56 -4.40
N ILE A 6 8.12 -10.58 -3.51
CA ILE A 6 9.29 -9.83 -3.04
C ILE A 6 9.93 -10.61 -1.90
N SER A 7 11.24 -10.73 -1.93
CA SER A 7 11.97 -11.45 -0.89
C SER A 7 11.95 -10.68 0.43
N SER A 8 12.10 -11.39 1.55
CA SER A 8 12.22 -10.75 2.86
C SER A 8 13.42 -9.82 2.96
N ASP A 9 14.49 -10.10 2.20
CA ASP A 9 15.72 -9.31 2.24
C ASP A 9 15.58 -8.01 1.47
N GLU A 10 14.87 -8.03 0.32
CA GLU A 10 14.43 -6.80 -0.34
C GLU A 10 13.57 -5.97 0.61
N VAL A 11 12.53 -6.55 1.21
CA VAL A 11 11.62 -5.81 2.11
C VAL A 11 12.38 -5.18 3.29
N LYS A 12 13.27 -5.94 3.94
CA LYS A 12 14.07 -5.44 5.07
C LYS A 12 15.08 -4.38 4.68
N SER A 13 15.69 -4.52 3.51
CA SER A 13 16.69 -3.55 3.03
C SER A 13 16.06 -2.30 2.41
N GLY A 14 14.79 -2.37 1.99
CA GLY A 14 14.15 -1.34 1.17
C GLY A 14 14.63 -1.31 -0.28
N HIS A 15 15.53 -2.22 -0.68
CA HIS A 15 16.14 -2.22 -2.01
C HIS A 15 15.64 -3.39 -2.83
N MET A 16 14.94 -3.08 -3.92
CA MET A 16 14.36 -4.08 -4.82
C MET A 16 15.41 -4.59 -5.82
N HIS A 17 15.42 -5.89 -6.10
CA HIS A 17 16.32 -6.47 -7.10
C HIS A 17 15.93 -6.01 -8.51
N ALA A 18 16.94 -5.83 -9.37
CA ALA A 18 16.76 -5.33 -10.74
C ALA A 18 15.73 -6.16 -11.54
N ASP A 19 15.76 -7.49 -11.40
CA ASP A 19 14.82 -8.38 -12.09
C ASP A 19 13.37 -8.14 -11.65
N ASN A 20 13.14 -7.93 -10.34
CA ASN A 20 11.83 -7.64 -9.79
C ASN A 20 11.35 -6.25 -10.23
N ILE A 21 12.24 -5.25 -10.29
CA ILE A 21 11.93 -3.92 -10.81
C ILE A 21 11.47 -4.01 -12.27
N GLN A 22 12.25 -4.67 -13.14
CA GLN A 22 11.90 -4.81 -14.56
C GLN A 22 10.60 -5.58 -14.76
N ALA A 23 10.38 -6.65 -13.98
CA ALA A 23 9.12 -7.39 -14.02
C ALA A 23 7.93 -6.52 -13.59
N SER A 24 8.11 -5.65 -12.60
CA SER A 24 7.08 -4.73 -12.10
C SER A 24 6.71 -3.67 -13.13
N ILE A 25 7.71 -3.06 -13.78
CA ILE A 25 7.52 -2.08 -14.84
C ILE A 25 6.82 -2.73 -16.03
N LYS A 26 7.24 -3.94 -16.43
CA LYS A 26 6.60 -4.67 -17.52
C LYS A 26 5.14 -4.98 -17.21
N ALA A 27 4.84 -5.45 -15.99
CA ALA A 27 3.48 -5.69 -15.54
C ALA A 27 2.63 -4.41 -15.56
N LEU A 28 3.15 -3.29 -15.06
CA LEU A 28 2.41 -2.02 -15.09
C LEU A 28 2.15 -1.51 -16.51
N LYS A 29 3.11 -1.64 -17.43
CA LYS A 29 2.95 -1.22 -18.83
C LYS A 29 1.95 -2.08 -19.60
N GLU A 30 1.93 -3.38 -19.36
CA GLU A 30 1.10 -4.33 -20.12
C GLU A 30 -0.28 -4.56 -19.50
N ASP A 31 -0.35 -4.67 -18.16
CA ASP A 31 -1.58 -5.00 -17.43
C ASP A 31 -2.23 -3.76 -16.77
N GLY A 32 -1.51 -2.62 -16.67
CA GLY A 32 -1.95 -1.44 -15.93
C GLY A 32 -1.89 -1.59 -14.41
N VAL A 33 -1.49 -2.76 -13.88
CA VAL A 33 -1.45 -3.06 -12.45
C VAL A 33 -0.45 -4.17 -12.15
N VAL A 34 0.22 -4.07 -10.99
CA VAL A 34 1.09 -5.12 -10.44
C VAL A 34 0.79 -5.33 -8.95
N LEU A 35 0.78 -6.58 -8.51
CA LEU A 35 0.68 -6.94 -7.09
C LEU A 35 2.07 -7.30 -6.54
N LEU A 36 2.53 -6.57 -5.53
CA LEU A 36 3.76 -6.90 -4.79
C LEU A 36 3.37 -7.64 -3.51
N SER A 37 3.60 -8.95 -3.47
CA SER A 37 3.20 -9.78 -2.33
C SER A 37 4.21 -9.68 -1.20
N GLY A 38 3.70 -9.46 0.02
CA GLY A 38 4.49 -9.51 1.26
C GLY A 38 5.32 -8.26 1.56
N VAL A 39 5.01 -7.12 0.93
CA VAL A 39 5.77 -5.86 1.11
C VAL A 39 5.31 -5.01 2.30
N ILE A 40 4.18 -5.35 2.93
CA ILE A 40 3.63 -4.67 4.11
C ILE A 40 3.48 -5.70 5.22
N ASP A 41 3.79 -5.29 6.46
CA ASP A 41 3.56 -6.12 7.64
C ASP A 41 2.06 -6.32 7.88
N VAL A 42 1.65 -7.58 8.06
CA VAL A 42 0.25 -7.94 8.29
C VAL A 42 -0.27 -7.29 9.56
N ASP A 43 0.55 -7.19 10.61
CA ASP A 43 0.13 -6.58 11.88
C ASP A 43 -0.24 -5.09 11.71
N HIS A 44 0.44 -4.38 10.80
CA HIS A 44 0.12 -2.99 10.47
C HIS A 44 -1.23 -2.89 9.76
N THR A 45 -1.50 -3.80 8.81
CA THR A 45 -2.80 -3.86 8.12
C THR A 45 -3.94 -4.25 9.05
N ASP A 46 -3.71 -5.16 9.99
CA ASP A 46 -4.72 -5.58 10.96
C ASP A 46 -5.09 -4.44 11.91
N ARG A 47 -4.09 -3.69 12.40
CA ARG A 47 -4.32 -2.52 13.25
C ARG A 47 -5.07 -1.40 12.53
N LEU A 48 -4.77 -1.15 11.26
CA LEU A 48 -5.52 -0.21 10.43
C LEU A 48 -6.96 -0.69 10.20
N SER A 49 -7.13 -1.97 9.86
CA SER A 49 -8.42 -2.60 9.63
C SER A 49 -9.33 -2.45 10.85
N GLN A 50 -8.82 -2.81 12.03
CA GLN A 50 -9.56 -2.68 13.29
C GLN A 50 -10.02 -1.23 13.52
N LYS A 51 -9.11 -0.27 13.43
CA LYS A 51 -9.44 1.15 13.67
C LYS A 51 -10.45 1.68 12.66
N MET A 52 -10.32 1.30 11.39
CA MET A 52 -11.24 1.74 10.33
C MET A 52 -12.64 1.13 10.49
N LEU A 53 -12.75 -0.12 10.94
CA LEU A 53 -14.03 -0.73 11.28
C LEU A 53 -14.71 -0.01 12.47
N GLU A 54 -13.96 0.30 13.53
CA GLU A 54 -14.48 1.11 14.64
C GLU A 54 -14.95 2.50 14.19
N ASP A 55 -14.24 3.11 13.23
CA ASP A 55 -14.64 4.40 12.67
C ASP A 55 -15.90 4.30 11.81
N VAL A 56 -16.08 3.19 11.08
CA VAL A 56 -17.31 2.88 10.34
C VAL A 56 -18.48 2.81 11.31
N ASP A 57 -18.38 2.01 12.37
CA ASP A 57 -19.43 1.85 13.38
C ASP A 57 -19.82 3.20 14.00
N ARG A 58 -18.83 4.06 14.29
CA ARG A 58 -19.07 5.40 14.85
C ARG A 58 -19.79 6.34 13.86
N VAL A 59 -19.44 6.28 12.57
CA VAL A 59 -20.07 7.13 11.55
C VAL A 59 -21.51 6.66 11.28
N GLU A 60 -21.75 5.35 11.24
CA GLU A 60 -23.09 4.78 11.08
C GLU A 60 -24.03 5.20 12.21
N GLN A 61 -23.54 5.28 13.45
CA GLN A 61 -24.34 5.70 14.60
C GLN A 61 -24.72 7.19 14.60
N THR A 62 -24.02 8.04 13.86
CA THR A 62 -24.21 9.50 13.90
C THR A 62 -24.98 10.02 12.70
N ASN A 63 -24.44 9.85 11.49
CA ASN A 63 -24.97 10.48 10.27
C ASN A 63 -25.15 9.49 9.10
N GLY A 64 -24.76 8.22 9.27
CA GLY A 64 -24.63 7.26 8.18
C GLY A 64 -23.41 7.54 7.30
N ILE A 65 -22.95 6.51 6.58
CA ILE A 65 -21.87 6.69 5.60
C ILE A 65 -22.47 7.24 4.30
N SER A 66 -22.16 8.50 4.00
CA SER A 66 -22.53 9.11 2.72
C SER A 66 -21.85 8.37 1.55
N ASN A 67 -22.61 8.01 0.52
CA ASN A 67 -22.10 7.30 -0.67
C ASN A 67 -21.31 8.19 -1.65
N ASN A 68 -21.03 9.45 -1.29
CA ASN A 68 -20.37 10.46 -2.13
C ASN A 68 -18.84 10.35 -2.15
N TRP A 69 -18.28 9.14 -2.10
CA TRP A 69 -16.84 8.90 -1.98
C TRP A 69 -16.20 9.40 -0.67
N GLN A 70 -16.97 9.88 0.32
CA GLN A 70 -16.48 10.28 1.65
C GLN A 70 -16.66 9.18 2.71
N GLY A 71 -16.30 7.96 2.35
CA GLY A 71 -16.20 6.87 3.33
C GLY A 71 -15.08 7.12 4.35
N VAL A 72 -15.06 6.28 5.39
CA VAL A 72 -13.96 6.25 6.37
C VAL A 72 -12.63 6.10 5.65
N ARG A 73 -11.65 6.91 6.05
CA ARG A 73 -10.28 6.89 5.53
C ARG A 73 -9.33 6.35 6.58
N PRO A 74 -8.21 5.74 6.17
CA PRO A 74 -7.13 5.41 7.10
C PRO A 74 -6.74 6.66 7.91
N PRO A 75 -6.63 6.56 9.24
CA PRO A 75 -6.34 7.70 10.11
C PRO A 75 -4.91 8.24 9.87
N PRO A 76 -4.74 9.54 9.57
CA PRO A 76 -3.43 10.12 9.24
C PRO A 76 -2.67 10.56 10.51
N PHE A 77 -2.70 9.77 11.58
CA PHE A 77 -2.08 10.11 12.87
C PHE A 77 -1.54 8.89 13.61
N HIS A 78 -0.59 9.13 14.51
CA HIS A 78 -0.05 8.09 15.40
C HIS A 78 -1.16 7.49 16.30
N PRO A 79 -1.23 6.15 16.48
CA PRO A 79 -0.23 5.14 16.15
C PRO A 79 -0.49 4.37 14.84
N TYR A 80 -1.22 4.97 13.90
CA TYR A 80 -1.67 4.32 12.65
C TYR A 80 -0.89 4.75 11.40
N LEU A 81 0.16 5.56 11.57
CA LEU A 81 1.10 5.90 10.51
C LEU A 81 2.23 4.87 10.52
N PHE A 82 2.20 3.95 9.55
CA PHE A 82 3.20 2.91 9.38
C PHE A 82 4.12 3.23 8.19
N SER A 83 5.42 3.13 8.38
CA SER A 83 6.41 3.53 7.38
C SER A 83 6.38 2.66 6.12
N ASP A 84 6.13 1.36 6.27
CA ASP A 84 5.99 0.41 5.16
C ASP A 84 4.73 0.65 4.31
N ILE A 85 3.78 1.47 4.77
CA ILE A 85 2.60 1.90 4.02
C ILE A 85 2.81 3.30 3.43
N VAL A 86 3.21 4.27 4.26
CA VAL A 86 3.32 5.69 3.85
C VAL A 86 4.60 5.96 3.05
N PHE A 87 5.68 5.27 3.38
CA PHE A 87 7.01 5.40 2.76
C PHE A 87 7.46 4.03 2.21
N ASN A 88 6.59 3.39 1.43
CA ASN A 88 6.89 2.07 0.87
C ASN A 88 7.99 2.18 -0.21
N GLU A 89 9.23 1.84 0.14
CA GLU A 89 10.40 1.94 -0.76
C GLU A 89 10.24 1.15 -2.07
N MET A 90 9.51 0.03 -2.05
CA MET A 90 9.26 -0.77 -3.26
C MET A 90 8.33 -0.03 -4.22
N ALA A 91 7.24 0.54 -3.71
CA ALA A 91 6.34 1.36 -4.48
C ALA A 91 7.07 2.61 -5.02
N ILE A 92 7.84 3.30 -4.18
CA ILE A 92 8.64 4.47 -4.55
C ILE A 92 9.58 4.12 -5.70
N THR A 93 10.38 3.05 -5.55
CA THR A 93 11.33 2.58 -6.58
C THR A 93 10.64 2.36 -7.93
N ILE A 94 9.51 1.66 -7.95
CA ILE A 94 8.77 1.39 -9.20
C ILE A 94 8.18 2.68 -9.78
N THR A 95 7.64 3.57 -8.94
CA THR A 95 7.06 4.83 -9.41
C THR A 95 8.10 5.77 -10.01
N HIS A 96 9.29 5.91 -9.40
CA HIS A 96 10.39 6.69 -9.99
C HIS A 96 10.82 6.14 -11.36
N GLN A 97 10.86 4.82 -11.53
CA GLN A 97 11.21 4.22 -12.83
C GLN A 97 10.18 4.50 -13.94
N ILE A 98 8.93 4.75 -13.59
CA ILE A 98 7.85 5.01 -14.55
C ILE A 98 7.65 6.51 -14.77
N MET A 99 7.72 7.29 -13.70
CA MET A 99 7.34 8.71 -13.67
C MET A 99 8.55 9.66 -13.71
N GLY A 100 9.77 9.16 -13.51
CA GLY A 100 10.96 9.97 -13.29
C GLY A 100 11.04 10.51 -11.85
N ASP A 101 12.11 11.26 -11.58
CA ASP A 101 12.37 11.83 -10.24
C ASP A 101 11.67 13.20 -10.01
N GLY A 102 11.03 13.76 -11.05
CA GLY A 102 10.48 15.11 -11.07
C GLY A 102 11.25 16.04 -11.99
#